data_AF-A0A395IU80-F1
#
_entry.id   AF-A0A395IU80-F1
#
_cell.length_a   1.000
_cell.length_b   1.000
_cell.length_c   1.000
_cell.angle_alpha   90.00
_cell.angle_beta   90.00
_cell.angle_gamma   90.00
#
_symmetry.space_group_name_H-M   'P 1'
#
loop_
_entity.id
_entity.type
_entity.pdbx_description
1 polymer ?
#
loop_
_entity_poly.entity_id
_entity_poly.type
_entity_poly.pdbx_seq_one_letter_code
_entity_poly.pdbx_strand_id
1 'polypeptide(L)'
;MALANRFAYRSSSLLRQCKAPVLPARAFTTRASINGLVHRQPAQVWKNSKYARLFSSSTLLRDQSQTAPSAEAYLNSGVVKGAANPVNVKKVLVIGSGGLSIGQAGEFDYSGSQALKALKEAGVASVLINPNIATIQTAHVLSDEVYYLPVTPEYVTYVIERERPDGIFLTFGGQTALNLGVQMERMGIFERYGVKVLGTSIKTLETSEDRDLFAKALGEINIPIAQSVAVSTVDEALEAAKGIGYPIIVRAAYALGGLGSGFANNEEELRNMASRSLTLSPQILVEKSLKGWKEVEYEVVRDASNNCITVCNMENFDPLGIHTGDSIVVAPSQTLSDEEYHMLRSAAIKIVRHLGVVGECNVQYALQPDGLDYRVIEVNARLSRSSALASKATGYPLAYTAAKIGLGHNPSRTSKRCHQDYYCKLRAFLDYIVF
;
A
#
# COMPACT_ATOMS: atom_id res chain seq x y z
N MET A 1 57.58 -32.66 4.59
CA MET A 1 58.17 -33.78 3.84
C MET A 1 57.03 -34.49 3.12
N ALA A 2 56.84 -34.18 1.84
CA ALA A 2 57.39 -34.95 0.70
C ALA A 2 56.38 -36.04 0.30
N LEU A 3 55.57 -35.78 -0.73
CA LEU A 3 55.81 -36.02 -2.17
C LEU A 3 55.09 -37.33 -2.57
N ALA A 4 54.04 -37.36 -3.40
CA ALA A 4 53.84 -36.89 -4.77
C ALA A 4 53.98 -38.03 -5.81
N ASN A 5 53.24 -37.84 -6.91
CA ASN A 5 53.52 -38.29 -8.29
C ASN A 5 53.22 -39.75 -8.62
N ARG A 6 52.64 -40.14 -9.77
CA ARG A 6 52.47 -39.58 -11.14
C ARG A 6 51.26 -40.31 -11.77
N PHE A 7 50.52 -39.78 -12.75
CA PHE A 7 51.00 -39.48 -14.09
C PHE A 7 50.21 -38.35 -14.77
N ALA A 8 50.97 -37.50 -15.46
CA ALA A 8 50.56 -36.42 -16.34
C ALA A 8 50.67 -36.85 -17.81
N TYR A 9 49.92 -36.17 -18.68
CA TYR A 9 50.36 -35.44 -19.91
C TYR A 9 49.35 -35.55 -21.06
N ARG A 10 48.70 -34.41 -21.39
CA ARG A 10 48.99 -33.61 -22.60
C ARG A 10 48.05 -32.38 -22.70
N SER A 11 48.64 -31.21 -22.46
CA SER A 11 48.36 -29.88 -23.04
C SER A 11 48.52 -29.92 -24.58
N SER A 12 48.10 -29.01 -25.44
CA SER A 12 47.52 -27.64 -25.42
C SER A 12 47.33 -27.24 -26.90
N SER A 13 46.26 -26.52 -27.27
CA SER A 13 46.29 -25.45 -28.28
C SER A 13 44.88 -24.88 -28.50
N LEU A 14 44.82 -23.59 -28.86
CA LEU A 14 43.65 -22.78 -29.23
C LEU A 14 42.94 -22.00 -28.10
N LEU A 15 43.71 -21.12 -27.45
CA LEU A 15 43.18 -19.85 -26.93
C LEU A 15 43.84 -18.70 -27.71
N ARG A 16 43.11 -18.12 -28.66
CA ARG A 16 43.36 -16.76 -29.16
C ARG A 16 42.10 -16.15 -29.75
N GLN A 17 41.86 -14.91 -29.32
CA GLN A 17 40.98 -13.87 -29.86
C GLN A 17 39.50 -13.87 -29.43
N CYS A 18 39.21 -13.08 -28.38
CA CYS A 18 38.11 -12.10 -28.37
C CYS A 18 38.44 -11.03 -27.31
N LYS A 19 38.55 -9.76 -27.73
CA LYS A 19 38.80 -8.58 -26.87
C LYS A 19 37.46 -8.00 -26.40
N ALA A 20 37.31 -7.76 -25.10
CA ALA A 20 36.22 -6.95 -24.52
C ALA A 20 36.71 -5.52 -24.23
N PRO A 21 35.89 -4.47 -24.43
CA PRO A 21 36.31 -3.09 -24.16
C PRO A 21 36.17 -2.74 -22.67
N VAL A 22 37.17 -2.03 -22.14
CA VAL A 22 37.26 -1.53 -20.77
C VAL A 22 36.60 -0.14 -20.69
N LEU A 23 35.61 0.03 -19.82
CA LEU A 23 35.03 1.34 -19.46
C LEU A 23 35.79 1.95 -18.26
N PRO A 24 36.07 3.26 -18.24
CA PRO A 24 36.84 3.86 -17.15
C PRO A 24 35.95 4.20 -15.95
N ALA A 25 36.43 3.88 -14.75
CA ALA A 25 35.86 4.31 -13.48
C ALA A 25 36.04 5.83 -13.31
N ARG A 26 34.94 6.58 -13.13
CA ARG A 26 34.98 7.98 -12.70
C ARG A 26 34.79 8.05 -11.18
N ALA A 27 35.85 8.47 -10.48
CA ALA A 27 35.76 8.93 -9.11
C ALA A 27 35.39 10.41 -9.10
N PHE A 28 34.34 10.78 -8.38
CA PHE A 28 34.02 12.17 -8.06
C PHE A 28 34.84 12.61 -6.85
N THR A 29 35.78 13.54 -7.04
CA THR A 29 36.41 14.29 -5.95
C THR A 29 35.99 15.75 -6.05
N THR A 30 35.21 16.21 -5.08
CA THR A 30 34.95 17.62 -4.85
C THR A 30 36.08 18.22 -4.03
N ARG A 31 36.85 19.15 -4.60
CA ARG A 31 37.65 20.09 -3.80
C ARG A 31 37.56 21.48 -4.42
N ALA A 32 37.00 22.39 -3.64
CA ALA A 32 36.91 23.80 -3.94
C ALA A 32 38.29 24.47 -3.82
N SER A 33 38.60 25.38 -4.74
CA SER A 33 39.59 26.44 -4.52
C SER A 33 39.02 27.77 -5.01
N ILE A 34 39.02 28.72 -4.08
CA ILE A 34 38.71 30.14 -4.25
C ILE A 34 40.00 30.86 -4.69
N ASN A 35 39.86 31.97 -5.43
CA ASN A 35 40.80 33.05 -5.78
C ASN A 35 40.92 33.19 -7.30
N GLY A 36 40.87 34.37 -7.93
CA GLY A 36 40.79 35.75 -7.48
C GLY A 36 40.81 36.68 -8.71
N LEU A 37 40.21 37.86 -8.53
CA LEU A 37 40.46 39.18 -9.14
C LEU A 37 41.20 39.33 -10.50
N VAL A 38 40.51 40.03 -11.41
CA VAL A 38 40.93 41.28 -12.12
C VAL A 38 41.73 41.20 -13.44
N HIS A 39 41.07 41.75 -14.49
CA HIS A 39 41.52 42.80 -15.45
C HIS A 39 41.54 42.53 -16.97
N ARG A 40 40.99 43.54 -17.68
CA ARG A 40 41.29 44.08 -19.04
C ARG A 40 40.59 43.49 -20.28
N GLN A 41 39.52 44.19 -20.70
CA GLN A 41 39.30 44.96 -21.96
C GLN A 41 39.66 44.39 -23.37
N PRO A 42 39.02 44.88 -24.46
CA PRO A 42 38.19 44.08 -25.35
C PRO A 42 38.79 43.86 -26.75
N ALA A 43 38.33 42.83 -27.46
CA ALA A 43 38.58 42.70 -28.91
C ALA A 43 37.35 42.13 -29.64
N GLN A 44 36.92 42.86 -30.66
CA GLN A 44 35.78 42.58 -31.54
C GLN A 44 36.09 41.45 -32.53
N VAL A 45 35.24 40.42 -32.63
CA VAL A 45 35.07 39.64 -33.87
C VAL A 45 33.63 39.11 -34.03
N TRP A 46 32.96 39.67 -35.04
CA TRP A 46 31.96 39.12 -35.98
C TRP A 46 30.59 38.61 -35.53
N LYS A 47 29.57 39.24 -36.16
CA LYS A 47 28.18 38.82 -36.27
C LYS A 47 28.09 37.49 -37.03
N ASN A 48 27.52 36.47 -36.38
CA ASN A 48 26.70 35.47 -37.03
C ASN A 48 25.57 35.06 -36.08
N SER A 49 24.40 35.64 -36.32
CA SER A 49 23.15 35.30 -35.64
C SER A 49 22.56 34.04 -36.28
N LYS A 50 22.68 32.87 -35.62
CA LYS A 50 21.70 31.78 -35.70
C LYS A 50 21.71 31.00 -34.37
N TYR A 51 20.62 31.15 -33.60
CA TYR A 51 20.22 30.37 -32.41
C TYR A 51 21.19 30.33 -31.21
N ALA A 52 21.19 31.39 -30.40
CA ALA A 52 21.62 31.31 -29.00
C ALA A 52 20.38 31.40 -28.10
N ARG A 53 20.07 30.35 -27.34
CA ARG A 53 19.07 30.43 -26.27
C ARG A 53 19.55 31.48 -25.27
N LEU A 54 18.73 32.49 -25.01
CA LEU A 54 18.93 33.40 -23.88
C LEU A 54 18.78 32.57 -22.60
N PHE A 55 19.89 32.12 -22.02
CA PHE A 55 19.87 31.67 -20.64
C PHE A 55 19.69 32.92 -19.78
N SER A 56 18.46 33.16 -19.31
CA SER A 56 18.26 34.08 -18.21
C SER A 56 18.99 33.48 -17.01
N SER A 57 19.95 34.20 -16.44
CA SER A 57 20.48 33.87 -15.13
C SER A 57 19.34 34.05 -14.13
N SER A 58 18.68 32.97 -13.74
CA SER A 58 17.87 32.99 -12.52
C SER A 58 18.84 33.21 -11.37
N THR A 59 18.68 34.30 -10.64
CA THR A 59 19.27 34.45 -9.30
C THR A 59 18.95 33.17 -8.53
N LEU A 60 19.98 32.51 -8.01
CA LEU A 60 19.82 31.43 -7.04
C LEU A 60 19.12 32.03 -5.82
N LEU A 61 17.79 32.04 -5.83
CA LEU A 61 17.04 31.96 -4.58
C LEU A 61 17.53 30.66 -3.96
N ARG A 62 18.28 30.76 -2.85
CA ARG A 62 18.43 29.64 -1.94
C ARG A 62 17.01 29.17 -1.68
N ASP A 63 16.67 28.00 -2.21
CA ASP A 63 15.47 27.29 -1.82
C ASP A 63 15.61 27.14 -0.31
N GLN A 64 14.87 27.95 0.44
CA GLN A 64 14.78 27.75 1.87
C GLN A 64 14.13 26.38 1.96
N SER A 65 14.87 25.38 2.45
CA SER A 65 14.33 24.05 2.70
C SER A 65 13.01 24.23 3.46
N GLN A 66 11.89 24.07 2.75
CA GLN A 66 10.59 24.20 3.38
C GLN A 66 10.54 23.11 4.44
N THR A 67 10.38 23.54 5.69
CA THR A 67 10.18 22.58 6.77
C THR A 67 8.84 21.91 6.49
N ALA A 68 8.83 20.57 6.50
CA ALA A 68 7.61 19.81 6.27
C ALA A 68 6.51 20.33 7.22
N PRO A 69 5.30 20.62 6.71
CA PRO A 69 4.26 21.26 7.51
C PRO A 69 4.02 20.45 8.79
N SER A 70 4.00 21.15 9.92
CA SER A 70 3.68 20.54 11.22
C SER A 70 2.24 20.04 11.21
N ALA A 71 1.93 19.07 12.06
CA ALA A 71 0.56 18.57 12.12
C ALA A 71 -0.42 19.59 12.73
N GLU A 72 0.05 20.54 13.55
CA GLU A 72 -0.73 21.73 13.92
C GLU A 72 -1.08 22.58 12.68
N ALA A 73 -0.12 22.79 11.76
CA ALA A 73 -0.40 23.44 10.49
C ALA A 73 -1.42 22.65 9.65
N TYR A 74 -1.38 21.31 9.70
CA TYR A 74 -2.37 20.45 9.05
C TYR A 74 -3.77 20.57 9.67
N LEU A 75 -3.91 20.62 10.99
CA LEU A 75 -5.22 20.88 11.63
C LEU A 75 -5.74 22.28 11.29
N ASN A 76 -4.85 23.28 11.34
CA ASN A 76 -5.16 24.67 10.99
C ASN A 76 -5.46 24.87 9.49
N SER A 77 -5.01 23.97 8.62
CA SER A 77 -5.37 23.95 7.19
C SER A 77 -6.86 23.69 6.97
N GLY A 78 -7.53 23.17 8.00
CA GLY A 78 -8.94 22.82 7.95
C GLY A 78 -9.22 21.63 7.04
N VAL A 79 -8.25 20.74 6.77
CA VAL A 79 -8.50 19.49 6.03
C VAL A 79 -9.35 18.51 6.84
N VAL A 80 -9.19 18.51 8.17
CA VAL A 80 -10.05 17.77 9.12
C VAL A 80 -10.81 18.78 9.96
N LYS A 81 -12.15 18.70 10.01
CA LYS A 81 -12.97 19.53 10.90
C LYS A 81 -12.95 18.95 12.32
N GLY A 82 -13.03 19.83 13.32
CA GLY A 82 -13.26 19.45 14.72
C GLY A 82 -14.44 18.49 14.83
N ALA A 83 -14.33 17.50 15.72
CA ALA A 83 -15.30 16.41 15.81
C ALA A 83 -16.70 16.95 16.10
N ALA A 84 -17.67 16.61 15.25
CA ALA A 84 -19.07 16.94 15.51
C ALA A 84 -19.65 16.06 16.63
N ASN A 85 -19.11 14.84 16.79
CA ASN A 85 -19.38 13.89 17.87
C ASN A 85 -18.11 13.06 18.12
N PRO A 86 -17.14 13.54 18.91
CA PRO A 86 -15.93 12.77 19.21
C PRO A 86 -16.30 11.48 19.95
N VAL A 87 -15.63 10.38 19.60
CA VAL A 87 -15.73 9.15 20.37
C VAL A 87 -15.12 9.44 21.74
N ASN A 88 -15.90 9.29 22.81
CA ASN A 88 -15.43 9.54 24.17
C ASN A 88 -14.44 8.44 24.60
N VAL A 89 -13.16 8.64 24.29
CA VAL A 89 -12.03 7.78 24.67
C VAL A 89 -10.93 8.66 25.27
N LYS A 90 -10.35 8.21 26.39
CA LYS A 90 -9.22 8.88 27.06
C LYS A 90 -7.93 8.12 26.84
N LYS A 91 -8.02 6.79 26.71
CA LYS A 91 -6.88 5.92 26.45
C LYS A 91 -7.16 4.96 25.30
N VAL A 92 -6.24 4.88 24.34
CA VAL A 92 -6.35 4.02 23.16
C VAL A 92 -5.16 3.09 23.07
N LEU A 93 -5.45 1.80 22.87
CA LEU A 93 -4.46 0.77 22.57
C LEU A 93 -4.23 0.71 21.06
N VAL A 94 -2.98 0.86 20.62
CA VAL A 94 -2.58 0.71 19.22
C VAL A 94 -1.83 -0.61 19.08
N ILE A 95 -2.29 -1.45 18.15
CA ILE A 95 -1.63 -2.72 17.84
C ILE A 95 -0.63 -2.50 16.72
N GLY A 96 0.65 -2.75 17.01
CA GLY A 96 1.73 -2.66 16.03
C GLY A 96 1.74 -3.82 15.03
N SER A 97 2.65 -3.73 14.05
CA SER A 97 2.75 -4.70 12.96
C SER A 97 3.42 -6.04 13.33
N GLY A 98 4.11 -6.10 14.47
CA GLY A 98 4.94 -7.25 14.81
C GLY A 98 6.30 -7.22 14.09
N GLY A 99 6.93 -8.39 14.03
CA GLY A 99 8.23 -8.57 13.37
C GLY A 99 8.13 -8.35 11.85
N LEU A 100 9.22 -7.86 11.25
CA LEU A 100 9.29 -7.65 9.80
C LEU A 100 9.20 -8.99 9.07
N SER A 101 8.36 -9.05 8.04
CA SER A 101 8.22 -10.21 7.15
C SER A 101 7.99 -9.74 5.71
N ILE A 102 8.12 -10.64 4.74
CA ILE A 102 7.83 -10.31 3.33
C ILE A 102 6.36 -9.90 3.24
N GLY A 103 6.09 -8.71 2.70
CA GLY A 103 4.75 -8.13 2.65
C GLY A 103 4.30 -7.39 3.92
N GLN A 104 5.12 -7.34 4.97
CA GLN A 104 4.90 -6.50 6.16
C GLN A 104 6.20 -5.87 6.64
N ALA A 105 6.45 -4.64 6.19
CA ALA A 105 7.68 -3.92 6.50
C ALA A 105 7.40 -2.54 7.12
N GLY A 106 8.24 -1.55 6.78
CA GLY A 106 8.25 -0.22 7.39
C GLY A 106 7.01 0.64 7.10
N GLU A 107 6.19 0.27 6.11
CA GLU A 107 4.93 0.95 5.81
C GLU A 107 3.95 0.94 6.99
N PHE A 108 3.90 -0.16 7.74
CA PHE A 108 3.00 -0.29 8.88
C PHE A 108 3.58 0.40 10.11
N ASP A 109 4.91 0.47 10.24
CA ASP A 109 5.57 1.35 11.21
C ASP A 109 5.26 2.83 10.96
N TYR A 110 5.30 3.25 9.68
CA TYR A 110 4.87 4.60 9.30
C TYR A 110 3.42 4.84 9.72
N SER A 111 2.50 3.93 9.38
CA SER A 111 1.08 4.12 9.66
C SER A 111 0.77 4.13 11.17
N GLY A 112 1.41 3.25 11.96
CA GLY A 112 1.30 3.22 13.42
C GLY A 112 1.86 4.50 14.05
N SER A 113 3.01 4.97 13.57
CA SER A 113 3.62 6.24 14.02
C SER A 113 2.71 7.45 13.75
N GLN A 114 2.03 7.49 12.59
CA GLN A 114 1.06 8.55 12.29
C GLN A 114 -0.18 8.47 13.19
N ALA A 115 -0.65 7.27 13.52
CA ALA A 115 -1.78 7.08 14.43
C ALA A 115 -1.44 7.56 15.85
N LEU A 116 -0.26 7.19 16.38
CA LEU A 116 0.22 7.66 17.69
C LEU A 116 0.33 9.19 17.74
N LYS A 117 0.88 9.79 16.69
CA LYS A 117 0.94 11.26 16.55
C LYS A 117 -0.47 11.89 16.59
N ALA A 118 -1.43 11.30 15.88
CA ALA A 118 -2.81 11.79 15.87
C ALA A 118 -3.48 11.68 17.25
N LEU A 119 -3.20 10.61 18.01
CA LEU A 119 -3.70 10.42 19.38
C LEU A 119 -3.12 11.48 20.35
N LYS A 120 -1.80 11.67 20.32
CA LYS A 120 -1.10 12.65 21.15
C LYS A 120 -1.66 14.06 20.96
N GLU A 121 -1.89 14.47 19.72
CA GLU A 121 -2.48 15.77 19.39
C GLU A 121 -3.97 15.88 19.73
N ALA A 122 -4.68 14.75 19.81
CA ALA A 122 -6.06 14.73 20.31
C ALA A 122 -6.12 14.77 21.84
N GLY A 123 -4.98 14.75 22.54
CA GLY A 123 -4.92 14.64 24.00
C GLY A 123 -5.40 13.28 24.51
N VAL A 124 -5.32 12.24 23.69
CA VAL A 124 -5.71 10.87 24.03
C VAL A 124 -4.46 10.09 24.38
N ALA A 125 -4.43 9.48 25.57
CA ALA A 125 -3.32 8.65 26.00
C ALA A 125 -3.19 7.42 25.11
N SER A 126 -1.97 7.11 24.69
CA SER A 126 -1.65 6.07 23.74
C SER A 126 -0.83 4.96 24.39
N VAL A 127 -1.32 3.73 24.26
CA VAL A 127 -0.57 2.53 24.64
C VAL A 127 -0.24 1.78 23.36
N LEU A 128 1.03 1.52 23.09
CA LEU A 128 1.45 0.71 21.95
C LEU A 128 1.84 -0.69 22.45
N ILE A 129 1.39 -1.74 21.75
CA ILE A 129 1.98 -3.08 21.86
C ILE A 129 2.65 -3.45 20.53
N ASN A 130 3.96 -3.66 20.55
CA ASN A 130 4.71 -4.09 19.39
C ASN A 130 6.05 -4.73 19.83
N PRO A 131 6.34 -5.98 19.44
CA PRO A 131 7.60 -6.64 19.81
C PRO A 131 8.81 -6.14 19.00
N ASN A 132 8.58 -5.38 17.92
CA ASN A 132 9.64 -4.97 17.00
C ASN A 132 10.35 -3.69 17.46
N ILE A 133 11.53 -3.85 18.06
CA ILE A 133 12.39 -2.78 18.56
C ILE A 133 13.01 -1.88 17.47
N ALA A 134 12.99 -2.31 16.21
CA ALA A 134 13.62 -1.61 15.10
C ALA A 134 12.66 -0.61 14.41
N THR A 135 11.67 -0.09 15.15
CA THR A 135 10.57 0.71 14.60
C THR A 135 10.48 2.09 15.25
N ILE A 136 10.08 3.10 14.48
CA ILE A 136 9.89 4.46 14.99
C ILE A 136 8.68 4.52 15.92
N GLN A 137 7.62 3.74 15.68
CA GLN A 137 6.44 3.71 16.56
C GLN A 137 6.79 3.29 17.99
N THR A 138 7.83 2.46 18.19
CA THR A 138 8.31 2.05 19.52
C THR A 138 9.16 3.10 20.23
N ALA A 139 9.44 4.25 19.61
CA ALA A 139 10.13 5.34 20.27
C ALA A 139 9.24 6.01 21.33
N HIS A 140 9.75 6.14 22.56
CA HIS A 140 9.08 6.77 23.71
C HIS A 140 8.66 8.24 23.50
N VAL A 141 9.08 8.87 22.39
CA VAL A 141 8.66 10.23 22.03
C VAL A 141 7.24 10.26 21.45
N LEU A 142 6.79 9.16 20.81
CA LEU A 142 5.54 9.09 20.07
C LEU A 142 4.38 8.50 20.86
N SER A 143 4.64 7.52 21.71
CA SER A 143 3.67 6.81 22.54
C SER A 143 3.90 7.12 24.02
N ASP A 144 2.83 7.16 24.81
CA ASP A 144 2.92 7.39 26.25
C ASP A 144 3.43 6.14 26.97
N GLU A 145 2.95 4.97 26.56
CA GLU A 145 3.41 3.67 27.06
C GLU A 145 3.68 2.69 25.91
N VAL A 146 4.76 1.92 26.02
CA VAL A 146 5.16 0.91 25.03
C VAL A 146 5.38 -0.44 25.69
N TYR A 147 4.65 -1.43 25.20
CA TYR A 147 4.78 -2.83 25.57
C TYR A 147 5.50 -3.60 24.46
N TYR A 148 6.74 -4.01 24.75
CA TYR A 148 7.52 -4.91 23.88
C TYR A 148 7.11 -6.36 24.07
N LEU A 149 5.84 -6.65 23.82
CA LEU A 149 5.22 -7.96 23.98
C LEU A 149 4.77 -8.51 22.62
N PRO A 150 4.70 -9.84 22.45
CA PRO A 150 4.12 -10.44 21.26
C PRO A 150 2.67 -9.99 21.03
N VAL A 151 2.30 -9.82 19.77
CA VAL A 151 0.93 -9.44 19.37
C VAL A 151 0.04 -10.69 19.33
N THR A 152 -0.24 -11.28 20.49
CA THR A 152 -1.13 -12.45 20.64
C THR A 152 -2.29 -12.13 21.58
N PRO A 153 -3.42 -12.85 21.49
CA PRO A 153 -4.59 -12.60 22.33
C PRO A 153 -4.27 -12.60 23.83
N GLU A 154 -3.37 -13.47 24.29
CA GLU A 154 -3.01 -13.60 25.71
C GLU A 154 -2.30 -12.35 26.23
N TYR A 155 -1.24 -11.90 25.54
CA TYR A 155 -0.48 -10.72 25.94
C TYR A 155 -1.28 -9.43 25.76
N VAL A 156 -2.07 -9.33 24.71
CA VAL A 156 -2.91 -8.16 24.47
C VAL A 156 -4.01 -8.08 25.53
N THR A 157 -4.61 -9.21 25.92
CA THR A 157 -5.58 -9.26 27.03
C THR A 157 -4.95 -8.81 28.34
N TYR A 158 -3.73 -9.26 28.65
CA TYR A 158 -2.99 -8.80 29.83
C TYR A 158 -2.77 -7.28 29.84
N VAL A 159 -2.43 -6.68 28.69
CA VAL A 159 -2.31 -5.22 28.57
C VAL A 159 -3.65 -4.54 28.75
N ILE A 160 -4.74 -5.06 28.18
CA ILE A 160 -6.10 -4.53 28.37
C ILE A 160 -6.52 -4.57 29.84
N GLU A 161 -6.22 -5.66 30.55
CA GLU A 161 -6.52 -5.82 31.97
C GLU A 161 -5.84 -4.76 32.84
N ARG A 162 -4.56 -4.51 32.54
CA ARG A 162 -3.72 -3.56 33.28
C ARG A 162 -4.03 -2.11 32.94
N GLU A 163 -4.11 -1.78 31.65
CA GLU A 163 -4.22 -0.40 31.18
C GLU A 163 -5.65 0.13 31.12
N ARG A 164 -6.63 -0.78 31.00
CA ARG A 164 -8.06 -0.47 30.82
C ARG A 164 -8.29 0.59 29.74
N PRO A 165 -7.86 0.36 28.48
CA PRO A 165 -8.08 1.31 27.40
C PRO A 165 -9.58 1.41 27.06
N ASP A 166 -10.03 2.61 26.68
CA ASP A 166 -11.41 2.82 26.23
C ASP A 166 -11.62 2.36 24.77
N GLY A 167 -10.55 2.36 23.98
CA GLY A 167 -10.60 1.96 22.58
C GLY A 167 -9.33 1.29 22.07
N ILE A 168 -9.45 0.66 20.90
CA ILE A 168 -8.37 -0.06 20.23
C ILE A 168 -8.34 0.25 18.74
N PHE A 169 -7.12 0.45 18.21
CA PHE A 169 -6.86 0.57 16.78
C PHE A 169 -6.27 -0.71 16.20
N LEU A 170 -6.97 -1.28 15.21
CA LEU A 170 -6.59 -2.54 14.55
C LEU A 170 -6.13 -2.35 13.10
N THR A 171 -6.41 -1.22 12.47
CA THR A 171 -6.23 -0.99 11.02
C THR A 171 -4.84 -0.49 10.63
N PHE A 172 -3.93 -0.31 11.58
CA PHE A 172 -2.58 0.27 11.35
C PHE A 172 -1.45 -0.77 11.46
N GLY A 173 -1.68 -1.91 12.11
CA GLY A 173 -0.68 -2.96 12.30
C GLY A 173 -0.67 -4.05 11.23
N GLY A 174 -1.14 -3.77 10.02
CA GLY A 174 -1.21 -4.75 8.93
C GLY A 174 -2.07 -5.98 9.27
N GLN A 175 -1.72 -7.14 8.70
CA GLN A 175 -2.48 -8.38 8.92
C GLN A 175 -2.37 -8.90 10.36
N THR A 176 -1.26 -8.62 11.05
CA THR A 176 -1.03 -9.09 12.42
C THR A 176 -2.10 -8.52 13.37
N ALA A 177 -2.31 -7.21 13.31
CA ALA A 177 -3.34 -6.53 14.10
C ALA A 177 -4.76 -6.97 13.70
N LEU A 178 -4.98 -7.20 12.40
CA LEU A 178 -6.27 -7.63 11.86
C LEU A 178 -6.67 -9.01 12.40
N ASN A 179 -5.79 -10.00 12.25
CA ASN A 179 -6.01 -11.38 12.69
C ASN A 179 -6.21 -11.43 14.20
N LEU A 180 -5.41 -10.67 14.96
CA LEU A 180 -5.58 -10.53 16.40
C LEU A 180 -6.98 -10.00 16.74
N GLY A 181 -7.41 -8.92 16.10
CA GLY A 181 -8.72 -8.31 16.33
C GLY A 181 -9.86 -9.29 16.13
N VAL A 182 -9.85 -10.02 15.01
CA VAL A 182 -10.84 -11.06 14.70
C VAL A 182 -10.85 -12.17 15.76
N GLN A 183 -9.68 -12.66 16.16
CA GLN A 183 -9.58 -13.69 17.20
C GLN A 183 -10.12 -13.21 18.54
N MET A 184 -9.78 -11.98 18.94
CA MET A 184 -10.20 -11.40 20.21
C MET A 184 -11.70 -11.10 20.27
N GLU A 185 -12.31 -10.67 19.15
CA GLU A 185 -13.76 -10.51 19.03
C GLU A 185 -14.46 -11.86 19.21
N ARG A 186 -13.98 -12.92 18.55
CA ARG A 186 -14.54 -14.28 18.70
C ARG A 186 -14.41 -14.82 20.12
N MET A 187 -13.37 -14.42 20.85
CA MET A 187 -13.17 -14.74 22.27
C MET A 187 -14.02 -13.86 23.22
N GLY A 188 -14.72 -12.85 22.70
CA GLY A 188 -15.53 -11.91 23.48
C GLY A 188 -14.70 -11.00 24.40
N ILE A 189 -13.42 -10.77 24.09
CA ILE A 189 -12.53 -9.98 24.94
C ILE A 189 -12.95 -8.51 24.94
N PHE A 190 -13.24 -7.93 23.76
CA PHE A 190 -13.60 -6.53 23.67
C PHE A 190 -14.89 -6.20 24.43
N GLU A 191 -15.92 -7.06 24.35
CA GLU A 191 -17.14 -6.93 25.13
C GLU A 191 -16.89 -7.07 26.64
N ARG A 192 -16.12 -8.08 27.06
CA ARG A 192 -15.81 -8.34 28.47
C ARG A 192 -15.14 -7.17 29.18
N TYR A 193 -14.21 -6.48 28.50
CA TYR A 193 -13.48 -5.35 29.06
C TYR A 193 -14.05 -3.98 28.66
N GLY A 194 -15.10 -3.95 27.84
CA GLY A 194 -15.72 -2.71 27.36
C GLY A 194 -14.85 -1.88 26.42
N VAL A 195 -13.92 -2.52 25.69
CA VAL A 195 -12.99 -1.86 24.77
C VAL A 195 -13.65 -1.66 23.42
N LYS A 196 -13.68 -0.41 22.93
CA LYS A 196 -14.30 -0.09 21.64
C LYS A 196 -13.30 -0.22 20.49
N VAL A 197 -13.64 -0.97 19.45
CA VAL A 197 -12.88 -0.95 18.21
C VAL A 197 -13.10 0.39 17.50
N LEU A 198 -12.03 1.12 17.25
CA LEU A 198 -12.06 2.43 16.62
C LEU A 198 -11.79 2.32 15.11
N GLY A 199 -12.51 3.13 14.33
CA GLY A 199 -12.43 3.09 12.86
C GLY A 199 -13.30 1.99 12.27
N THR A 200 -12.77 1.26 11.29
CA THR A 200 -13.48 0.19 10.58
C THR A 200 -13.85 -0.94 11.55
N SER A 201 -15.11 -1.38 11.49
CA SER A 201 -15.62 -2.46 12.35
C SER A 201 -15.00 -3.81 12.01
N ILE A 202 -14.86 -4.70 13.01
CA ILE A 202 -14.33 -6.05 12.79
C ILE A 202 -15.17 -6.84 11.78
N LYS A 203 -16.49 -6.67 11.80
CA LYS A 203 -17.37 -7.27 10.79
C LYS A 203 -17.02 -6.82 9.37
N THR A 204 -16.75 -5.54 9.17
CA THR A 204 -16.32 -5.01 7.86
C THR A 204 -14.96 -5.59 7.45
N LEU A 205 -14.04 -5.68 8.40
CA LEU A 205 -12.71 -6.28 8.19
C LEU A 205 -12.81 -7.75 7.78
N GLU A 206 -13.63 -8.55 8.47
CA GLU A 206 -13.89 -9.95 8.09
C GLU A 206 -14.57 -10.05 6.72
N THR A 207 -15.54 -9.18 6.44
CA THR A 207 -16.26 -9.17 5.15
C THR A 207 -15.32 -8.85 3.98
N SER A 208 -14.29 -8.02 4.18
CA SER A 208 -13.33 -7.69 3.13
C SER A 208 -12.26 -8.77 2.88
N GLU A 209 -11.96 -9.60 3.89
CA GLU A 209 -10.93 -10.65 3.79
C GLU A 209 -11.50 -12.01 3.40
N ASP A 210 -12.74 -12.31 3.80
CA ASP A 210 -13.44 -13.53 3.43
C ASP A 210 -14.00 -13.41 2.01
N ARG A 211 -13.56 -14.28 1.10
CA ARG A 211 -13.91 -14.22 -0.33
C ARG A 211 -15.39 -14.38 -0.60
N ASP A 212 -16.10 -15.21 0.17
CA ASP A 212 -17.52 -15.49 -0.05
C ASP A 212 -18.37 -14.32 0.45
N LEU A 213 -18.05 -13.79 1.64
CA LEU A 213 -18.69 -12.58 2.17
C LEU A 213 -18.42 -11.38 1.27
N PHE A 214 -17.20 -11.25 0.79
CA PHE A 214 -16.79 -10.20 -0.14
C PHE A 214 -17.56 -10.27 -1.47
N ALA A 215 -17.62 -11.46 -2.08
CA ALA A 215 -18.35 -11.69 -3.32
C ALA A 215 -19.84 -11.37 -3.18
N LYS A 216 -20.44 -11.78 -2.06
CA LYS A 216 -21.84 -11.48 -1.77
C LYS A 216 -22.07 -9.98 -1.61
N ALA A 217 -21.25 -9.30 -0.82
CA ALA A 217 -21.37 -7.86 -0.58
C ALA A 217 -21.23 -7.05 -1.89
N LEU A 218 -20.26 -7.39 -2.75
CA LEU A 218 -20.11 -6.71 -4.03
C LEU A 218 -21.21 -7.06 -5.03
N GLY A 219 -21.74 -8.29 -4.96
CA GLY A 219 -22.93 -8.71 -5.72
C GLY A 219 -24.17 -7.87 -5.41
N GLU A 220 -24.40 -7.51 -4.14
CA GLU A 220 -25.55 -6.67 -3.72
C GLU A 220 -25.54 -5.28 -4.39
N ILE A 221 -24.36 -4.77 -4.72
CA ILE A 221 -24.19 -3.48 -5.39
C ILE A 221 -23.84 -3.58 -6.87
N ASN A 222 -23.95 -4.77 -7.48
CA ASN A 222 -23.62 -5.02 -8.88
C ASN A 222 -22.21 -4.53 -9.26
N ILE A 223 -21.23 -4.79 -8.40
CA ILE A 223 -19.81 -4.54 -8.70
C ILE A 223 -19.18 -5.85 -9.17
N PRO A 224 -18.55 -5.87 -10.35
CA PRO A 224 -17.98 -7.09 -10.91
C PRO A 224 -16.73 -7.49 -10.12
N ILE A 225 -16.68 -8.73 -9.64
CA ILE A 225 -15.53 -9.34 -8.96
C ILE A 225 -14.84 -10.34 -9.86
N ALA A 226 -13.54 -10.58 -9.63
CA ALA A 226 -12.86 -11.70 -10.25
C ALA A 226 -13.54 -13.01 -9.81
N GLN A 227 -14.10 -13.75 -10.77
CA GLN A 227 -14.78 -15.02 -10.48
C GLN A 227 -13.74 -16.04 -10.02
N SER A 228 -13.98 -16.63 -8.85
CA SER A 228 -13.12 -17.63 -8.22
C SER A 228 -14.02 -18.67 -7.55
N VAL A 229 -13.82 -19.94 -7.88
CA VAL A 229 -14.59 -21.06 -7.31
C VAL A 229 -13.61 -22.03 -6.68
N ALA A 230 -13.79 -22.30 -5.39
CA ALA A 230 -13.05 -23.34 -4.70
C ALA A 230 -13.64 -24.72 -5.02
N VAL A 231 -12.80 -25.64 -5.48
CA VAL A 231 -13.18 -27.00 -5.87
C VAL A 231 -12.20 -28.01 -5.29
N SER A 232 -12.68 -29.21 -5.03
CA SER A 232 -11.89 -30.31 -4.45
C SER A 232 -11.76 -31.50 -5.39
N THR A 233 -12.49 -31.51 -6.51
CA THR A 233 -12.38 -32.56 -7.53
C THR A 233 -12.12 -31.99 -8.91
N VAL A 234 -11.57 -32.82 -9.80
CA VAL A 234 -11.32 -32.45 -11.19
C VAL A 234 -12.65 -32.19 -11.92
N ASP A 235 -13.68 -32.98 -11.65
CA ASP A 235 -14.99 -32.81 -12.28
C ASP A 235 -15.68 -31.51 -11.86
N GLU A 236 -15.58 -31.14 -10.57
CA GLU A 236 -16.02 -29.81 -10.09
C GLU A 236 -15.24 -28.68 -10.77
N ALA A 237 -13.94 -28.85 -11.00
CA ALA A 237 -13.14 -27.85 -11.70
C ALA A 237 -13.59 -27.64 -13.14
N LEU A 238 -13.92 -28.73 -13.85
CA LEU A 238 -14.45 -28.66 -15.21
C LEU A 238 -15.85 -28.02 -15.25
N GLU A 239 -16.69 -28.31 -14.26
CA GLU A 239 -18.03 -27.69 -14.17
C GLU A 239 -17.93 -26.20 -13.86
N ALA A 240 -17.07 -25.80 -12.93
CA ALA A 240 -16.79 -24.39 -12.64
C ALA A 240 -16.29 -23.65 -13.89
N ALA A 241 -15.46 -24.31 -14.72
CA ALA A 241 -14.96 -23.72 -15.95
C ALA A 241 -16.02 -23.47 -17.02
N LYS A 242 -17.11 -24.26 -17.06
CA LYS A 242 -18.24 -23.99 -17.96
C LYS A 242 -18.96 -22.70 -17.59
N GLY A 243 -19.05 -22.39 -16.30
CA GLY A 243 -19.66 -21.15 -15.81
C GLY A 243 -18.76 -19.92 -16.00
N ILE A 244 -17.45 -20.06 -15.79
CA ILE A 244 -16.48 -18.95 -15.85
C ILE A 244 -16.02 -18.66 -17.30
N GLY A 245 -15.84 -19.72 -18.09
CA GLY A 245 -15.29 -19.68 -19.43
C GLY A 245 -13.77 -19.48 -19.47
N TYR A 246 -13.12 -20.05 -20.49
CA TYR A 246 -11.67 -19.93 -20.72
C TYR A 246 -11.25 -18.51 -21.20
N PRO A 247 -9.96 -18.12 -21.03
CA PRO A 247 -8.90 -18.79 -20.27
C PRO A 247 -9.11 -18.69 -18.75
N ILE A 248 -8.62 -19.69 -18.03
CA ILE A 248 -8.76 -19.86 -16.57
C ILE A 248 -7.38 -20.01 -15.93
N ILE A 249 -7.25 -19.57 -14.69
CA ILE A 249 -6.11 -19.85 -13.83
C ILE A 249 -6.55 -20.82 -12.72
N VAL A 250 -5.75 -21.86 -12.51
CA VAL A 250 -5.87 -22.76 -11.37
C VAL A 250 -4.84 -22.36 -10.34
N ARG A 251 -5.25 -22.17 -9.09
CA ARG A 251 -4.33 -21.95 -7.96
C ARG A 251 -4.51 -23.04 -6.93
N ALA A 252 -3.42 -23.69 -6.53
CA ALA A 252 -3.47 -24.63 -5.41
C ALA A 252 -3.65 -23.85 -4.10
N ALA A 253 -4.66 -24.21 -3.29
CA ALA A 253 -4.85 -23.58 -1.99
C ALA A 253 -3.64 -23.87 -1.10
N TYR A 254 -3.23 -22.92 -0.26
CA TYR A 254 -2.13 -23.05 0.72
C TYR A 254 -0.72 -23.28 0.13
N ALA A 255 -0.55 -23.27 -1.20
CA ALA A 255 0.76 -23.38 -1.84
C ALA A 255 1.44 -22.01 -1.98
N LEU A 256 2.62 -21.85 -1.39
CA LEU A 256 3.44 -20.65 -1.53
C LEU A 256 4.24 -20.71 -2.85
N GLY A 257 4.39 -19.57 -3.52
CA GLY A 257 5.27 -19.42 -4.69
C GLY A 257 4.72 -19.98 -6.01
N GLY A 258 3.41 -20.12 -6.16
CA GLY A 258 2.78 -20.54 -7.41
C GLY A 258 2.95 -22.02 -7.75
N LEU A 259 3.48 -22.82 -6.82
CA LEU A 259 3.66 -24.26 -7.01
C LEU A 259 2.29 -24.95 -7.16
N GLY A 260 2.09 -25.70 -8.24
CA GLY A 260 0.79 -26.28 -8.56
C GLY A 260 -0.25 -25.28 -9.07
N SER A 261 0.15 -24.07 -9.44
CA SER A 261 -0.72 -23.09 -10.10
C SER A 261 -0.38 -22.97 -11.58
N GLY A 262 -1.34 -22.61 -12.42
CA GLY A 262 -1.08 -22.42 -13.85
C GLY A 262 -2.32 -21.99 -14.62
N PHE A 263 -2.14 -21.81 -15.93
CA PHE A 263 -3.21 -21.39 -16.84
C PHE A 263 -3.72 -22.55 -17.68
N ALA A 264 -5.02 -22.57 -17.91
CA ALA A 264 -5.68 -23.49 -18.81
C ALA A 264 -6.53 -22.70 -19.81
N ASN A 265 -6.32 -22.96 -21.10
CA ASN A 265 -7.06 -22.31 -22.19
C ASN A 265 -8.21 -23.19 -22.71
N ASN A 266 -8.25 -24.46 -22.30
CA ASN A 266 -9.25 -25.43 -22.71
C ASN A 266 -9.47 -26.50 -21.62
N GLU A 267 -10.46 -27.37 -21.85
CA GLU A 267 -10.87 -28.42 -20.90
C GLU A 267 -9.76 -29.44 -20.62
N GLU A 268 -8.99 -29.82 -21.64
CA GLU A 268 -7.92 -30.82 -21.51
C GLU A 268 -6.76 -30.27 -20.66
N GLU A 269 -6.33 -29.04 -20.92
CA GLU A 269 -5.35 -28.33 -20.11
C GLU A 269 -5.82 -28.20 -18.66
N LEU A 270 -7.10 -27.85 -18.45
CA LEU A 270 -7.66 -27.71 -17.11
C LEU A 270 -7.69 -29.04 -16.36
N ARG A 271 -8.13 -30.12 -17.00
CA ARG A 271 -8.17 -31.46 -16.41
C ARG A 271 -6.79 -31.91 -15.94
N ASN A 272 -5.79 -31.78 -16.82
CA ASN A 272 -4.41 -32.14 -16.52
C ASN A 272 -3.83 -31.28 -15.39
N MET A 273 -4.15 -29.98 -15.38
CA MET A 273 -3.69 -29.06 -14.37
C MET A 273 -4.34 -29.32 -13.01
N ALA A 274 -5.67 -29.39 -12.97
CA ALA A 274 -6.43 -29.66 -11.75
C ALA A 274 -6.00 -30.97 -11.09
N SER A 275 -5.77 -32.03 -11.87
CA SER A 275 -5.26 -33.30 -11.32
C SER A 275 -3.91 -33.16 -10.62
N ARG A 276 -2.97 -32.42 -11.23
CA ARG A 276 -1.66 -32.15 -10.63
C ARG A 276 -1.79 -31.26 -9.39
N SER A 277 -2.57 -30.19 -9.48
CA SER A 277 -2.79 -29.23 -8.40
C SER A 277 -3.47 -29.88 -7.18
N LEU A 278 -4.45 -30.76 -7.39
CA LEU A 278 -5.14 -31.49 -6.33
C LEU A 278 -4.28 -32.57 -5.65
N THR A 279 -3.19 -33.00 -6.30
CA THR A 279 -2.20 -33.88 -5.66
C THR A 279 -1.35 -33.10 -4.64
N LEU A 280 -1.21 -31.78 -4.84
CA LEU A 280 -0.42 -30.89 -3.99
C LEU A 280 -1.26 -30.26 -2.87
N SER A 281 -2.56 -30.08 -3.09
CA SER A 281 -3.46 -29.45 -2.12
C SER A 281 -4.87 -30.07 -2.19
N PRO A 282 -5.56 -30.28 -1.05
CA PRO A 282 -6.91 -30.85 -1.02
C PRO A 282 -7.98 -29.94 -1.67
N GLN A 283 -7.61 -28.70 -1.99
CA GLN A 283 -8.50 -27.73 -2.62
C GLN A 283 -7.72 -26.90 -3.63
N ILE A 284 -8.36 -26.61 -4.76
CA ILE A 284 -7.85 -25.68 -5.78
C ILE A 284 -8.88 -24.59 -6.04
N LEU A 285 -8.41 -23.43 -6.48
CA LEU A 285 -9.22 -22.30 -6.88
C LEU A 285 -9.21 -22.22 -8.41
N VAL A 286 -10.39 -22.28 -9.01
CA VAL A 286 -10.60 -22.13 -10.45
C VAL A 286 -11.10 -20.71 -10.69
N GLU A 287 -10.29 -19.87 -11.33
CA GLU A 287 -10.56 -18.45 -11.46
C GLU A 287 -10.48 -17.99 -12.92
N LYS A 288 -11.23 -16.94 -13.26
CA LYS A 288 -11.09 -16.31 -14.58
C LYS A 288 -9.67 -15.78 -14.74
N SER A 289 -8.99 -16.15 -15.83
CA SER A 289 -7.69 -15.56 -16.12
C SER A 289 -7.86 -14.12 -16.60
N LEU A 290 -7.33 -13.20 -15.81
CA LEU A 290 -7.25 -11.77 -16.12
C LEU A 290 -5.80 -11.39 -16.47
N LYS A 291 -5.00 -12.37 -16.95
CA LYS A 291 -3.60 -12.17 -17.30
C LYS A 291 -3.47 -11.09 -18.37
N GLY A 292 -2.55 -10.15 -18.16
CA GLY A 292 -2.30 -9.06 -19.10
C GLY A 292 -3.24 -7.87 -18.92
N TRP A 293 -4.20 -7.94 -17.99
CA TRP A 293 -5.01 -6.78 -17.62
C TRP A 293 -4.16 -5.78 -16.83
N LYS A 294 -4.49 -4.49 -16.96
CA LYS A 294 -3.86 -3.43 -16.17
C LYS A 294 -4.28 -3.60 -14.72
N GLU A 295 -3.36 -3.42 -13.80
CA GLU A 295 -3.66 -3.46 -12.37
C GLU A 295 -3.64 -2.05 -11.78
N VAL A 296 -4.76 -1.65 -11.16
CA VAL A 296 -5.01 -0.27 -10.72
C VAL A 296 -5.47 -0.27 -9.28
N GLU A 297 -4.91 0.61 -8.46
CA GLU A 297 -5.24 0.74 -7.04
C GLU A 297 -5.84 2.11 -6.74
N TYR A 298 -6.83 2.13 -5.85
CA TYR A 298 -7.45 3.35 -5.35
C TYR A 298 -7.36 3.41 -3.83
N GLU A 299 -6.76 4.49 -3.33
CA GLU A 299 -6.69 4.82 -1.92
C GLU A 299 -7.86 5.74 -1.58
N VAL A 300 -8.75 5.26 -0.72
CA VAL A 300 -10.04 5.89 -0.42
C VAL A 300 -10.13 6.16 1.07
N VAL A 301 -10.61 7.34 1.42
CA VAL A 301 -10.89 7.71 2.81
C VAL A 301 -12.39 7.93 2.97
N ARG A 302 -12.99 7.30 3.99
CA ARG A 302 -14.40 7.46 4.35
C ARG A 302 -14.55 7.74 5.83
N ASP A 303 -15.37 8.72 6.18
CA ASP A 303 -15.73 9.02 7.56
C ASP A 303 -17.01 8.31 8.03
N ALA A 304 -17.27 8.38 9.34
CA ALA A 304 -18.48 7.83 9.95
C ALA A 304 -19.76 8.55 9.48
N SER A 305 -19.64 9.78 9.00
CA SER A 305 -20.74 10.58 8.41
C SER A 305 -21.01 10.25 6.94
N ASN A 306 -20.37 9.19 6.40
CA ASN A 306 -20.49 8.74 5.03
C ASN A 306 -19.98 9.73 3.96
N ASN A 307 -19.15 10.71 4.34
CA ASN A 307 -18.32 11.45 3.39
C ASN A 307 -17.17 10.56 2.95
N CYS A 308 -16.98 10.44 1.63
CA CYS A 308 -16.01 9.54 1.03
C CYS A 308 -15.25 10.27 -0.09
N ILE A 309 -13.93 10.19 -0.05
CA ILE A 309 -13.03 10.81 -1.03
C ILE A 309 -12.02 9.79 -1.52
N THR A 310 -11.71 9.84 -2.81
CA THR A 310 -10.57 9.12 -3.40
C THR A 310 -9.36 10.05 -3.33
N VAL A 311 -8.31 9.62 -2.66
CA VAL A 311 -7.13 10.44 -2.38
C VAL A 311 -6.07 10.27 -3.46
N CYS A 312 -5.75 9.02 -3.79
CA CYS A 312 -4.76 8.67 -4.79
C CYS A 312 -5.28 7.51 -5.64
N ASN A 313 -4.97 7.54 -6.93
CA ASN A 313 -5.11 6.41 -7.81
C ASN A 313 -3.74 6.07 -8.38
N MET A 314 -3.46 4.78 -8.47
CA MET A 314 -2.16 4.23 -8.74
C MET A 314 -2.29 3.18 -9.84
N GLU A 315 -1.34 3.18 -10.77
CA GLU A 315 -1.28 2.22 -11.86
C GLU A 315 -0.01 1.39 -11.71
N ASN A 316 -0.17 0.06 -11.62
CA ASN A 316 0.96 -0.85 -11.63
C ASN A 316 1.53 -0.90 -13.05
N PHE A 317 2.85 -0.81 -13.15
CA PHE A 317 3.58 -0.90 -14.40
C PHE A 317 3.49 -2.31 -14.98
N ASP A 318 3.56 -3.31 -14.09
CA ASP A 318 3.42 -4.71 -14.48
C ASP A 318 1.94 -5.09 -14.63
N PRO A 319 1.59 -5.90 -15.63
CA PRO A 319 0.23 -6.39 -15.77
C PRO A 319 -0.08 -7.43 -14.68
N LEU A 320 -1.38 -7.66 -14.48
CA LEU A 320 -1.87 -8.63 -13.52
C LEU A 320 -1.24 -10.01 -13.76
N GLY A 321 -0.69 -10.57 -12.68
CA GLY A 321 0.06 -11.82 -12.66
C GLY A 321 1.38 -11.70 -11.90
N ILE A 322 1.92 -10.48 -11.80
CA ILE A 322 2.97 -10.10 -10.85
C ILE A 322 2.29 -9.54 -9.61
N HIS A 323 2.78 -9.89 -8.42
CA HIS A 323 2.18 -9.41 -7.18
C HIS A 323 2.40 -7.91 -7.01
N THR A 324 1.39 -7.13 -6.61
CA THR A 324 1.49 -5.67 -6.40
C THR A 324 2.64 -5.26 -5.48
N GLY A 325 3.02 -6.16 -4.56
CA GLY A 325 4.17 -5.96 -3.68
C GLY A 325 5.53 -5.97 -4.34
N ASP A 326 5.63 -6.57 -5.52
CA ASP A 326 6.86 -6.70 -6.30
C ASP A 326 6.82 -5.82 -7.56
N SER A 327 5.67 -5.20 -7.86
CA SER A 327 5.50 -4.33 -9.01
C SER A 327 5.95 -2.91 -8.75
N ILE A 328 6.35 -2.21 -9.81
CA ILE A 328 6.56 -0.77 -9.80
C ILE A 328 5.20 -0.11 -9.96
N VAL A 329 4.85 0.79 -9.03
CA VAL A 329 3.59 1.52 -9.08
C VAL A 329 3.82 2.99 -9.44
N VAL A 330 2.97 3.54 -10.30
CA VAL A 330 3.00 4.94 -10.72
C VAL A 330 1.80 5.68 -10.15
N ALA A 331 2.07 6.76 -9.42
CA ALA A 331 1.07 7.68 -8.87
C ALA A 331 1.28 9.06 -9.49
N PRO A 332 0.29 9.64 -10.20
CA PRO A 332 -1.02 9.10 -10.50
C PRO A 332 -0.94 8.13 -11.68
N SER A 333 -2.03 7.44 -11.97
CA SER A 333 -2.12 6.64 -13.20
C SER A 333 -1.78 7.46 -14.44
N GLN A 334 -1.05 6.87 -15.40
CA GLN A 334 -0.56 7.54 -16.60
C GLN A 334 -1.36 7.17 -17.85
N THR A 335 -1.89 5.95 -17.93
CA THR A 335 -2.51 5.43 -19.17
C THR A 335 -4.02 5.26 -19.09
N LEU A 336 -4.64 5.65 -17.98
CA LEU A 336 -6.10 5.64 -17.84
C LEU A 336 -6.70 6.81 -18.61
N SER A 337 -7.68 6.51 -19.45
CA SER A 337 -8.61 7.47 -20.02
C SER A 337 -9.51 8.07 -18.93
N ASP A 338 -10.11 9.23 -19.22
CA ASP A 338 -11.05 9.88 -18.30
C ASP A 338 -12.25 8.96 -17.96
N GLU A 339 -12.71 8.16 -18.94
CA GLU A 339 -13.83 7.24 -18.73
C GLU A 339 -13.46 6.10 -17.76
N GLU A 340 -12.32 5.43 -17.99
CA GLU A 340 -11.80 4.39 -17.10
C GLU A 340 -11.58 4.95 -15.68
N TYR A 341 -10.96 6.13 -15.60
CA TYR A 341 -10.71 6.82 -14.34
C TYR A 341 -12.02 7.08 -13.57
N HIS A 342 -13.02 7.69 -14.23
CA HIS A 342 -14.27 8.07 -13.57
C HIS A 342 -15.12 6.85 -13.21
N MET A 343 -15.07 5.79 -14.01
CA MET A 343 -15.71 4.51 -13.75
C MET A 343 -15.13 3.85 -12.49
N LEU A 344 -13.81 3.63 -12.46
CA LEU A 344 -13.13 2.97 -11.33
C LEU A 344 -13.24 3.80 -10.05
N ARG A 345 -13.15 5.13 -10.15
CA ARG A 345 -13.38 6.01 -9.01
C ARG A 345 -14.79 5.88 -8.44
N SER A 346 -15.80 5.82 -9.31
CA SER A 346 -17.20 5.70 -8.87
C SER A 346 -17.45 4.33 -8.23
N ALA A 347 -16.86 3.27 -8.79
CA ALA A 347 -16.84 1.94 -8.19
C ALA A 347 -16.20 1.95 -6.80
N ALA A 348 -15.02 2.55 -6.64
CA ALA A 348 -14.30 2.64 -5.37
C ALA A 348 -15.15 3.28 -4.26
N ILE A 349 -15.76 4.43 -4.57
CA ILE A 349 -16.63 5.14 -3.62
C ILE A 349 -17.85 4.28 -3.27
N LYS A 350 -18.45 3.59 -4.26
CA LYS A 350 -19.61 2.72 -4.04
C LYS A 350 -19.28 1.55 -3.12
N ILE A 351 -18.16 0.88 -3.39
CA ILE A 351 -17.64 -0.26 -2.61
C ILE A 351 -17.39 0.14 -1.16
N VAL A 352 -16.59 1.17 -0.94
CA VAL A 352 -16.16 1.61 0.40
C VAL A 352 -17.35 2.07 1.25
N ARG A 353 -18.35 2.72 0.62
CA ARG A 353 -19.58 3.13 1.32
C ARG A 353 -20.47 1.95 1.67
N HIS A 354 -20.57 0.95 0.80
CA HIS A 354 -21.38 -0.24 1.02
C HIS A 354 -20.80 -1.13 2.13
N LEU A 355 -19.47 -1.37 2.10
CA LEU A 355 -18.78 -2.13 3.15
C LEU A 355 -18.78 -1.43 4.51
N GLY A 356 -19.01 -0.12 4.54
CA GLY A 356 -19.11 0.66 5.77
C GLY A 356 -17.76 1.00 6.39
N VAL A 357 -16.70 1.09 5.59
CA VAL A 357 -15.33 1.43 6.04
C VAL A 357 -15.33 2.79 6.76
N VAL A 358 -14.65 2.87 7.90
CA VAL A 358 -14.46 4.14 8.64
C VAL A 358 -12.97 4.34 8.88
N GLY A 359 -12.36 5.19 8.06
CA GLY A 359 -10.91 5.37 7.98
C GLY A 359 -10.45 5.35 6.53
N GLU A 360 -9.36 4.64 6.28
CA GLU A 360 -8.77 4.47 4.95
C GLU A 360 -9.01 3.02 4.45
N CYS A 361 -9.08 2.87 3.13
CA CYS A 361 -9.19 1.60 2.45
C CYS A 361 -8.57 1.65 1.05
N ASN A 362 -7.88 0.57 0.69
CA ASN A 362 -7.32 0.34 -0.63
C ASN A 362 -8.23 -0.62 -1.43
N VAL A 363 -8.57 -0.23 -2.66
CA VAL A 363 -9.34 -1.07 -3.60
C VAL A 363 -8.47 -1.38 -4.81
N GLN A 364 -8.33 -2.66 -5.15
CA GLN A 364 -7.51 -3.12 -6.28
C GLN A 364 -8.39 -3.64 -7.41
N TYR A 365 -8.07 -3.22 -8.63
CA TYR A 365 -8.81 -3.54 -9.85
C TYR A 365 -7.89 -4.19 -10.87
N ALA A 366 -8.44 -5.15 -11.60
CA ALA A 366 -7.97 -5.52 -12.92
C ALA A 366 -8.84 -4.79 -13.96
N LEU A 367 -8.22 -4.05 -14.87
CA LEU A 367 -8.87 -3.32 -15.95
C LEU A 367 -8.40 -3.89 -17.30
N GLN A 368 -9.35 -4.19 -18.18
CA GLN A 368 -9.06 -4.66 -19.52
C GLN A 368 -8.27 -3.59 -20.32
N PRO A 369 -7.17 -3.94 -21.02
CA PRO A 369 -6.35 -2.93 -21.71
C PRO A 369 -7.02 -2.21 -22.88
N ASP A 370 -7.98 -2.88 -23.54
CA ASP A 370 -8.67 -2.44 -24.76
C ASP A 370 -10.17 -2.22 -24.55
N GLY A 371 -10.64 -2.11 -23.30
CA GLY A 371 -12.05 -1.96 -22.99
C GLY A 371 -12.32 -1.42 -21.59
N LEU A 372 -13.61 -1.25 -21.28
CA LEU A 372 -14.08 -0.76 -19.99
C LEU A 372 -14.43 -1.90 -19.02
N ASP A 373 -14.13 -3.14 -19.38
CA ASP A 373 -14.39 -4.26 -18.50
C ASP A 373 -13.38 -4.26 -17.35
N TYR A 374 -13.88 -4.29 -16.12
CA TYR A 374 -13.04 -4.32 -14.93
C TYR A 374 -13.52 -5.36 -13.92
N ARG A 375 -12.61 -5.82 -13.08
CA ARG A 375 -12.91 -6.75 -11.98
C ARG A 375 -12.25 -6.23 -10.72
N VAL A 376 -12.99 -6.21 -9.61
CA VAL A 376 -12.38 -6.00 -8.30
C VAL A 376 -11.63 -7.27 -7.92
N ILE A 377 -10.36 -7.11 -7.57
CA ILE A 377 -9.48 -8.20 -7.13
C ILE A 377 -9.66 -8.38 -5.63
N GLU A 378 -9.41 -7.31 -4.88
CA GLU A 378 -9.50 -7.29 -3.42
C GLU A 378 -9.79 -5.88 -2.91
N VAL A 379 -10.25 -5.81 -1.67
CA VAL A 379 -10.44 -4.57 -0.92
C VAL A 379 -9.78 -4.75 0.43
N ASN A 380 -8.80 -3.92 0.72
CA ASN A 380 -8.16 -3.87 2.03
C ASN A 380 -8.81 -2.76 2.84
N ALA A 381 -9.71 -3.10 3.79
CA ALA A 381 -10.40 -2.14 4.64
C ALA A 381 -9.54 -1.62 5.82
N ARG A 382 -8.23 -1.52 5.58
CA ARG A 382 -7.17 -1.13 6.51
C ARG A 382 -6.07 -0.40 5.73
N LEU A 383 -5.13 0.19 6.45
CA LEU A 383 -3.95 0.79 5.85
C LEU A 383 -3.22 -0.27 5.00
N SER A 384 -2.91 0.13 3.77
CA SER A 384 -2.19 -0.67 2.79
C SER A 384 -0.72 -0.26 2.79
N ARG A 385 0.08 -1.05 2.07
CA ARG A 385 1.49 -0.72 1.85
C ARG A 385 1.62 0.51 0.95
N SER A 386 0.78 0.56 -0.08
CA SER A 386 0.64 1.68 -1.00
C SER A 386 0.12 2.94 -0.32
N SER A 387 -0.60 2.87 0.81
CA SER A 387 -1.08 4.04 1.57
C SER A 387 0.06 4.93 2.08
N ALA A 388 1.19 4.33 2.48
CA ALA A 388 2.36 5.09 2.91
C ALA A 388 2.97 5.87 1.74
N LEU A 389 3.08 5.23 0.57
CA LEU A 389 3.55 5.86 -0.66
C LEU A 389 2.58 6.95 -1.12
N ALA A 390 1.29 6.66 -1.19
CA ALA A 390 0.24 7.59 -1.57
C ALA A 390 0.21 8.82 -0.64
N SER A 391 0.48 8.63 0.65
CA SER A 391 0.58 9.75 1.60
C SER A 391 1.75 10.67 1.32
N LYS A 392 2.86 10.16 0.76
CA LYS A 392 4.03 10.97 0.39
C LYS A 392 3.89 11.56 -0.99
N ALA A 393 3.37 10.77 -1.93
CA ALA A 393 3.04 11.20 -3.26
C ALA A 393 2.04 12.36 -3.17
N THR A 394 0.82 12.14 -2.69
CA THR A 394 -0.19 13.21 -2.63
C THR A 394 0.12 14.28 -1.59
N GLY A 395 0.99 13.96 -0.62
CA GLY A 395 1.20 14.65 0.65
C GLY A 395 -0.04 14.84 1.53
N TYR A 396 -1.14 14.13 1.20
CA TYR A 396 -2.29 13.95 2.08
C TYR A 396 -1.98 12.84 3.09
N PRO A 397 -1.90 13.11 4.41
CA PRO A 397 -1.46 12.12 5.39
C PRO A 397 -2.58 11.12 5.71
N LEU A 398 -2.67 10.02 4.95
CA LEU A 398 -3.77 9.05 5.01
C LEU A 398 -3.91 8.41 6.40
N ALA A 399 -2.83 7.84 6.94
CA ALA A 399 -2.86 7.17 8.24
C ALA A 399 -3.22 8.13 9.40
N TYR A 400 -2.66 9.35 9.38
CA TYR A 400 -3.03 10.38 10.36
C TYR A 400 -4.51 10.75 10.28
N THR A 401 -5.02 10.94 9.05
CA THR A 401 -6.43 11.26 8.80
C THR A 401 -7.34 10.12 9.24
N ALA A 402 -7.00 8.88 8.92
CA ALA A 402 -7.75 7.69 9.31
C ALA A 402 -7.83 7.56 10.84
N ALA A 403 -6.75 7.84 11.57
CA ALA A 403 -6.75 7.84 13.03
C ALA A 403 -7.70 8.91 13.61
N LYS A 404 -7.67 10.14 13.06
CA LYS A 404 -8.62 11.19 13.46
C LYS A 404 -10.07 10.79 13.14
N ILE A 405 -10.32 10.17 11.99
CA ILE A 405 -11.65 9.65 11.63
C ILE A 405 -12.11 8.59 12.63
N GLY A 406 -11.22 7.68 13.03
CA GLY A 406 -11.52 6.66 14.04
C GLY A 406 -11.87 7.23 15.42
N LEU A 407 -11.39 8.44 15.74
CA LEU A 407 -11.76 9.20 16.94
C LEU A 407 -13.06 10.03 16.77
N GLY A 408 -13.72 9.96 15.61
CA GLY A 408 -14.97 10.69 15.33
C GLY A 408 -14.79 12.08 14.74
N HIS A 409 -13.58 12.44 14.28
CA HIS A 409 -13.40 13.65 13.47
C HIS A 409 -13.91 13.44 12.05
N ASN A 410 -14.50 14.47 11.45
CA ASN A 410 -14.93 14.41 10.05
C ASN A 410 -13.93 15.17 9.16
N PRO A 411 -13.50 14.64 8.00
CA PRO A 411 -12.83 15.41 6.97
C PRO A 411 -13.70 16.62 6.57
N SER A 412 -13.06 17.77 6.37
CA SER A 412 -13.79 19.00 6.12
C SER A 412 -14.43 19.00 4.73
N ARG A 413 -15.73 19.27 4.66
CA ARG A 413 -16.43 19.56 3.40
C ARG A 413 -16.05 20.91 2.77
N THR A 414 -15.27 21.75 3.45
CA THR A 414 -14.92 23.14 3.08
C THR A 414 -13.58 23.53 3.72
N SER A 415 -12.44 23.33 3.04
CA SER A 415 -11.25 24.13 3.34
C SER A 415 -11.40 25.48 2.63
N LYS A 416 -11.62 26.53 3.41
CA LYS A 416 -11.40 27.92 3.02
C LYS A 416 -10.08 28.34 3.66
N ARG A 417 -9.01 28.34 2.87
CA ARG A 417 -7.86 29.26 2.87
C ARG A 417 -6.68 28.56 2.20
N CYS A 418 -6.61 28.69 0.89
CA CYS A 418 -5.34 28.54 0.19
C CYS A 418 -4.56 29.82 0.46
N HIS A 419 -3.49 29.76 1.25
CA HIS A 419 -2.38 30.71 1.17
C HIS A 419 -1.10 30.04 1.66
N GLN A 420 -0.12 30.06 0.74
CA GLN A 420 1.23 29.51 0.75
C GLN A 420 1.32 28.02 1.17
N ASP A 421 1.66 27.19 0.17
CA ASP A 421 2.02 25.77 0.27
C ASP A 421 0.85 24.76 0.25
N TYR A 422 0.41 24.50 -0.98
CA TYR A 422 -0.56 23.54 -1.51
C TYR A 422 -1.09 22.42 -0.59
N TYR A 423 -2.22 22.64 0.09
CA TYR A 423 -3.24 21.61 0.37
C TYR A 423 -4.63 22.23 0.32
N CYS A 424 -5.18 22.35 -0.88
CA CYS A 424 -6.55 22.79 -1.09
C CYS A 424 -7.22 21.78 -2.01
N LYS A 425 -8.10 20.92 -1.48
CA LYS A 425 -9.33 20.31 -2.07
C LYS A 425 -9.40 19.85 -3.54
N LEU A 426 -8.37 20.05 -4.34
CA LEU A 426 -8.10 19.37 -5.57
C LEU A 426 -7.72 17.95 -5.18
N ARG A 427 -8.27 16.97 -5.92
CA ARG A 427 -7.53 15.73 -6.14
C ARG A 427 -6.07 16.12 -6.36
N ALA A 428 -5.13 15.53 -5.63
CA ALA A 428 -3.74 15.63 -6.05
C ALA A 428 -3.66 14.93 -7.42
N PHE A 429 -3.83 15.70 -8.50
CA PHE A 429 -3.20 15.40 -9.77
C PHE A 429 -1.72 15.54 -9.47
N LEU A 430 -1.14 14.41 -9.07
CA LEU A 430 0.28 14.27 -8.88
C LEU A 430 0.93 14.45 -10.26
N ASP A 431 1.54 15.59 -10.56
CA ASP A 431 2.37 15.71 -11.76
C ASP A 431 3.84 15.47 -11.40
N TYR A 432 4.16 14.33 -10.76
CA TYR A 432 5.55 13.94 -10.53
C TYR A 432 5.79 12.44 -10.50
N ILE A 433 6.75 12.02 -11.32
CA ILE A 433 7.35 10.69 -11.33
C ILE A 433 8.32 10.61 -10.14
N VAL A 434 8.07 9.67 -9.23
CA VAL A 434 9.04 9.28 -8.20
C VAL A 434 9.90 8.16 -8.79
N PHE A 435 11.20 8.40 -8.95
CA PHE A 435 12.18 7.40 -9.39
C PHE A 435 12.79 6.65 -8.21
#